data_AF-A0A0F9AK98-F1
#
_entry.id   AF-A0A0F9AK98-F1
#
_cell.length_a   1.000
_cell.length_b   1.000
_cell.length_c   1.000
_cell.angle_alpha   90.00
_cell.angle_beta   90.00
_cell.angle_gamma   90.00
#
_symmetry.space_group_name_H-M   'P 1'
#
loop_
_entity.id
_entity.type
_entity.pdbx_description
1 polymer ?
#
loop_
_entity_poly.entity_id
_entity_poly.type
_entity_poly.pdbx_seq_one_letter_code
_entity_poly.pdbx_strand_id
1 'polypeptide(L)' 'IDPFAGTGTTLAVAHGHNRDAIGIDIDERSAELARDRVGPLFLEVVAS' A
#
# COMPACT_ATOMS: atom_id res chain seq x y z
N ILE A 1 -4.65 0.47 -9.56
CA ILE A 1 -3.35 -0.25 -9.57
C ILE A 1 -2.24 0.78 -9.63
N ASP A 2 -1.22 0.63 -8.79
CA ASP A 2 -0.05 1.51 -8.72
C ASP A 2 1.22 0.65 -8.82
N PRO A 3 1.98 0.68 -9.93
CA PRO A 3 3.18 -0.13 -10.11
C PRO A 3 4.42 0.40 -9.38
N PHE A 4 4.33 1.57 -8.74
CA PHE A 4 5.39 2.18 -7.94
C PHE A 4 4.79 2.69 -6.63
N ALA A 5 4.25 1.76 -5.85
CA ALA A 5 3.45 2.08 -4.68
C ALA A 5 4.22 2.89 -3.64
N GLY A 6 5.55 2.74 -3.59
CA GLY A 6 6.43 3.36 -2.61
C GLY A 6 5.86 3.18 -1.21
N THR A 7 5.81 4.27 -0.47
CA THR A 7 5.29 4.26 0.91
C THR A 7 3.75 4.21 0.98
N GLY A 8 3.04 3.96 -0.13
CA GLY A 8 1.61 3.66 -0.15
C GLY A 8 0.67 4.87 -0.20
N THR A 9 1.10 6.01 -0.75
CA THR A 9 0.24 7.21 -0.89
C THR A 9 -1.02 6.92 -1.71
N THR A 10 -0.87 6.28 -2.87
CA THR A 10 -2.00 5.94 -3.74
C THR A 10 -2.95 4.94 -3.08
N LEU A 11 -2.42 3.98 -2.32
CA LEU A 11 -3.19 3.00 -1.56
C LEU A 11 -4.05 3.69 -0.48
N ALA A 12 -3.46 4.62 0.28
CA ALA A 12 -4.17 5.37 1.32
C ALA A 12 -5.28 6.26 0.73
N VAL A 13 -5.02 6.93 -0.39
CA VAL A 13 -6.02 7.73 -1.11
C VAL A 13 -7.16 6.84 -1.61
N ALA A 14 -6.85 5.68 -2.21
CA ALA A 14 -7.86 4.74 -2.67
C ALA A 14 -8.74 4.25 -1.51
N HIS A 15 -8.14 3.86 -0.39
CA HIS A 15 -8.86 3.43 0.82
C HIS A 15 -9.78 4.55 1.34
N GLY A 16 -9.28 5.79 1.45
CA GLY A 16 -10.09 6.95 1.88
C GLY A 16 -11.26 7.28 0.94
N HIS A 17 -11.20 6.85 -0.32
CA HIS A 17 -12.29 6.97 -1.29
C HIS A 17 -13.14 5.70 -1.44
N ASN A 18 -13.00 4.74 -0.52
CA ASN A 18 -13.71 3.45 -0.56
C ASN A 18 -13.49 2.70 -1.88
N ARG A 19 -12.25 2.69 -2.35
CA ARG A 19 -11.80 1.98 -3.56
C ARG A 19 -10.76 0.94 -3.19
N ASP A 20 -10.84 -0.21 -3.86
CA ASP A 20 -9.78 -1.20 -3.82
C ASP A 20 -8.56 -0.72 -4.61
N ALA A 21 -7.38 -1.13 -4.15
CA ALA A 21 -6.14 -0.84 -4.83
C ALA A 21 -5.12 -1.97 -4.65
N ILE A 22 -4.29 -2.13 -5.67
CA ILE A 22 -3.12 -3.01 -5.65
C ILE A 22 -1.91 -2.12 -5.91
N GLY A 23 -0.93 -2.22 -5.01
CA GLY A 23 0.34 -1.51 -5.08
C GLY A 23 1.49 -2.51 -5.22
N ILE A 24 2.42 -2.22 -6.12
CA ILE A 24 3.65 -3.02 -6.30
C ILE A 24 4.82 -2.10 -6.03
N ASP A 25 5.77 -2.56 -5.23
CA ASP A 25 7.05 -1.90 -5.04
C ASP A 25 8.14 -2.96 -4.87
N ILE A 26 9.35 -2.64 -5.29
CA ILE A 26 10.52 -3.54 -5.21
C ILE A 26 11.25 -3.40 -3.87
N ASP A 27 11.09 -2.26 -3.18
CA ASP A 27 11.74 -2.02 -1.91
C ASP A 27 10.84 -2.52 -0.77
N GLU A 28 11.22 -3.63 -0.15
CA GLU A 28 10.49 -4.24 0.96
C GLU A 28 10.30 -3.28 2.15
N ARG A 29 11.22 -2.33 2.36
CA ARG A 29 11.09 -1.32 3.43
C ARG A 29 9.89 -0.41 3.20
N SER A 30 9.54 -0.16 1.95
CA SER A 30 8.35 0.61 1.58
C SER A 30 7.06 -0.08 2.01
N ALA A 31 7.06 -1.42 2.08
CA ALA A 31 5.89 -2.19 2.48
C ALA A 31 5.51 -1.96 3.95
N GLU A 32 6.49 -1.85 4.86
CA GLU A 32 6.24 -1.51 6.26
C GLU A 32 5.67 -0.09 6.40
N LEU A 33 6.28 0.88 5.72
CA LEU A 33 5.79 2.26 5.69
C LEU A 33 4.38 2.38 5.10
N ALA A 34 4.07 1.57 4.09
CA ALA A 34 2.73 1.50 3.50
C ALA A 34 1.70 0.91 4.48
N ARG A 35 2.06 -0.13 5.25
CA ARG A 35 1.17 -0.69 6.30
C ARG A 35 0.88 0.33 7.39
N ASP A 36 1.89 1.06 7.84
CA ASP A 36 1.69 2.10 8.87
C ASP A 36 0.79 3.23 8.35
N ARG A 37 0.93 3.60 7.08
CA ARG A 37 0.14 4.66 6.46
C ARG A 37 -1.30 4.27 6.19
N VAL A 38 -1.53 3.12 5.56
CA VAL A 38 -2.89 2.66 5.19
C VAL A 38 -3.61 2.12 6.43
N GLY A 39 -2.85 1.57 7.37
CA GLY A 39 -3.31 0.96 8.60
C GLY A 39 -3.15 -0.57 8.56
N PRO A 40 -2.67 -1.20 9.65
CA PRO A 40 -2.39 -2.63 9.68
C PRO A 40 -3.63 -3.53 9.53
N LEU A 41 -4.83 -2.98 9.69
CA LEU A 41 -6.10 -3.67 9.48
C LEU A 41 -6.60 -3.61 8.03
N PHE A 42 -6.04 -2.72 7.20
CA PHE A 42 -6.58 -2.36 5.89
C PHE A 42 -5.64 -2.65 4.73
N LEU A 43 -4.39 -3.04 5.01
CA LEU A 43 -3.42 -3.42 3.98
C LEU A 43 -2.86 -4.82 4.26
N GLU A 44 -3.16 -5.76 3.35
CA GLU A 44 -2.45 -7.03 3.25
C GLU A 44 -1.16 -6.83 2.45
N VAL A 45 -0.04 -7.34 2.96
CA VAL A 45 1.23 -7.35 2.23
C VAL A 45 1.60 -8.80 1.93
N VAL A 46 1.75 -9.08 0.64
CA VAL A 46 2.22 -10.37 0.13
C VAL A 46 3.69 -10.20 -0.23
N ALA A 47 4.58 -10.80 0.57
CA ALA A 47 6.00 -10.92 0.24
C ALA A 47 6.26 -12.25 -0.48
N SER A 48 7.17 -12.25 -1.46
CA SER A 48 7.64 -13.46 -2.15
C SER A 48 8.85 -14.06 -1.46
#